data_AF-A0AAV6SSS0-F1
#
_entry.id   AF-A0AAV6SSS0-F1
#
_cell.length_a   1.000
_cell.length_b   1.000
_cell.length_c   1.000
_cell.angle_alpha   90.00
_cell.angle_beta   90.00
_cell.angle_gamma   90.00
#
_symmetry.space_group_name_H-M   'P 1'
#
loop_
_entity.id
_entity.type
_entity.pdbx_description
1 polymer ?
#
loop_
_entity_poly.entity_id
_entity_poly.type
_entity_poly.pdbx_seq_one_letter_code
_entity_poly.pdbx_strand_id
1 'polypeptide(L)' 'MNVNLWIIKIHITLRADPEPRVGTPERYEGDRETCGPFLTNCSLLFALQPCTFATEPAPAKVAFVINHLTGRARPWNS' A
#
# COMPACT_ATOMS: atom_id res chain seq x y z
N MET A 1 -22.62 -8.99 -33.62
CA MET A 1 -22.21 -8.64 -32.23
C MET A 1 -22.78 -9.69 -31.29
N ASN A 2 -21.95 -10.41 -30.55
CA ASN A 2 -22.39 -11.55 -29.73
C ASN A 2 -22.69 -11.10 -28.29
N VAL A 3 -23.97 -11.04 -27.93
CA VAL A 3 -24.47 -10.61 -26.62
C VAL A 3 -23.90 -11.44 -25.45
N ASN A 4 -23.53 -12.70 -25.71
CA ASN A 4 -22.94 -13.58 -24.68
C ASN A 4 -21.55 -13.10 -24.25
N LEU A 5 -20.78 -12.52 -25.18
CA LEU A 5 -19.45 -11.99 -24.87
C LEU A 5 -19.53 -10.75 -23.97
N TRP A 6 -20.58 -9.94 -24.14
CA TRP A 6 -20.83 -8.76 -23.29
C TRP A 6 -21.26 -9.15 -21.88
N ILE A 7 -22.15 -10.14 -21.73
CA ILE A 7 -22.60 -10.62 -20.41
C ILE A 7 -21.44 -11.25 -19.64
N ILE A 8 -20.62 -12.07 -20.30
CA ILE A 8 -19.42 -12.68 -19.69
C ILE A 8 -18.42 -11.59 -19.28
N LYS A 9 -18.18 -10.60 -20.14
CA LYS A 9 -17.30 -9.47 -19.82
C LYS A 9 -17.84 -8.64 -18.64
N ILE A 10 -19.15 -8.42 -18.53
CA ILE A 10 -19.79 -7.77 -17.39
C ILE A 10 -19.61 -8.60 -16.11
N HIS A 11 -19.89 -9.91 -16.15
CA HIS A 11 -19.73 -10.79 -14.97
C HIS A 11 -18.29 -10.90 -14.49
N ILE A 12 -17.31 -10.85 -15.41
CA ILE A 12 -15.87 -10.85 -15.08
C ILE A 12 -15.44 -9.49 -14.52
N THR A 13 -15.97 -8.38 -15.06
CA THR A 13 -15.60 -7.02 -14.59
C THR A 13 -16.18 -6.70 -13.20
N LEU A 14 -17.30 -7.33 -12.82
CA LEU A 14 -17.97 -7.12 -11.53
C LEU A 14 -17.30 -7.81 -10.34
N ARG A 15 -16.41 -8.78 -10.57
CA ARG A 15 -15.58 -9.40 -9.52
C ARG A 15 -14.17 -8.83 -9.59
N ALA A 16 -14.00 -7.59 -9.16
CA ALA A 16 -12.69 -7.15 -8.73
C ALA A 16 -12.40 -7.93 -7.44
N ASP A 17 -11.46 -8.87 -7.48
CA ASP A 17 -11.01 -9.55 -6.28
C ASP A 17 -10.54 -8.49 -5.26
N PRO A 18 -10.88 -8.64 -3.97
CA PRO A 18 -10.46 -7.68 -2.96
C PRO A 18 -8.94 -7.61 -2.90
N GLU A 19 -8.40 -6.42 -2.66
CA GLU A 19 -6.96 -6.24 -2.54
C GLU A 19 -6.37 -7.15 -1.47
N PRO A 20 -5.26 -7.85 -1.74
CA PRO A 20 -4.55 -8.63 -0.74
C PRO A 20 -4.23 -7.77 0.50
N ARG A 21 -4.74 -8.19 1.65
CA ARG A 21 -4.50 -7.52 2.92
C ARG A 21 -3.23 -8.07 3.55
N VAL A 22 -2.21 -7.23 3.67
CA VAL A 22 -1.02 -7.51 4.48
C VAL A 22 -1.07 -6.71 5.78
N GLY A 23 -0.41 -7.23 6.81
CA GLY A 23 -0.27 -6.53 8.07
C GLY A 23 0.43 -5.19 7.89
N THR A 24 0.12 -4.25 8.78
CA THR A 24 0.81 -2.96 8.84
C THR A 24 2.29 -3.20 9.19
N PRO A 25 3.25 -2.62 8.45
CA PRO A 25 4.66 -2.63 8.82
C PRO A 25 4.89 -2.14 10.25
N GLU A 26 5.88 -2.71 10.92
CA GLU A 26 6.31 -2.23 12.23
C GLU A 26 6.77 -0.78 12.17
N ARG A 27 6.62 -0.05 13.29
CA ARG A 27 7.10 1.33 13.38
C ARG A 27 8.62 1.37 13.33
N TYR A 28 9.16 2.42 12.71
CA TYR A 28 10.59 2.57 12.53
C TYR A 28 11.16 3.58 13.53
N GLU A 29 12.07 3.11 14.39
CA GLU A 29 12.67 3.94 15.44
C GLU A 29 13.94 4.70 15.02
N GLY A 30 14.44 4.47 13.81
CA GLY A 30 15.71 5.05 13.34
C GLY A 30 16.93 4.16 13.60
N ASP A 31 16.78 2.84 13.52
CA ASP A 31 17.90 1.90 13.55
C ASP A 31 18.35 1.52 12.13
N ARG A 32 19.65 1.52 11.88
CA ARG A 32 20.22 1.17 10.60
C ARG A 32 19.90 -0.27 10.19
N GLU A 33 19.84 -1.20 11.14
CA GLU A 33 19.59 -2.62 10.87
C GLU A 33 18.15 -2.88 10.43
N THR A 34 17.19 -2.08 10.94
CA THR A 34 15.75 -2.25 10.65
C THR A 34 15.26 -1.40 9.49
N CYS A 35 16.06 -0.44 9.01
CA CYS A 35 15.71 0.45 7.90
C CYS A 35 15.33 -0.30 6.62
N GLY A 36 16.17 -1.27 6.20
CA GLY A 36 15.92 -2.08 5.02
C GLY A 36 14.59 -2.85 5.09
N PRO A 37 14.40 -3.70 6.12
CA PRO A 37 13.14 -4.41 6.35
C PRO A 37 11.91 -3.50 6.38
N PHE A 38 11.99 -2.33 7.04
CA PHE A 38 10.91 -1.35 7.09
C PHE A 38 10.51 -0.86 5.67
N LEU A 39 11.49 -0.45 4.86
CA LEU A 39 11.24 0.05 3.50
C LEU A 39 10.70 -1.04 2.57
N THR A 40 11.19 -2.27 2.70
CA THR A 40 10.68 -3.43 1.95
C THR A 40 9.21 -3.69 2.30
N ASN A 41 8.86 -3.68 3.58
CA ASN A 41 7.48 -3.91 4.03
C ASN A 41 6.53 -2.80 3.56
N CYS A 42 6.94 -1.53 3.62
CA CYS A 42 6.18 -0.42 3.05
C CYS A 42 5.95 -0.59 1.54
N SER A 43 7.00 -0.97 0.81
CA SER A 43 6.92 -1.19 -0.64
C SER A 43 5.94 -2.32 -0.99
N LEU A 44 5.99 -3.42 -0.23
CA LEU A 44 5.08 -4.55 -0.41
C LEU A 44 3.63 -4.17 -0.12
N LEU A 45 3.37 -3.45 0.98
CA LEU A 45 2.04 -2.94 1.31
C LEU A 45 1.46 -2.10 0.16
N PHE A 46 2.25 -1.16 -0.37
CA PHE A 46 1.80 -0.28 -1.46
C PHE A 46 1.57 -1.01 -2.77
N ALA A 47 2.31 -2.09 -3.04
CA ALA A 47 2.13 -2.91 -4.23
C ALA A 47 0.89 -3.82 -4.15
N LEU A 48 0.57 -4.30 -2.95
CA LEU A 48 -0.56 -5.19 -2.72
C LEU A 48 -1.89 -4.46 -2.46
N GLN A 49 -1.84 -3.16 -2.16
CA GLN A 49 -3.03 -2.34 -1.87
C GLN A 49 -3.12 -1.05 -2.71
N PRO A 50 -2.97 -1.10 -4.05
CA PRO A 50 -2.99 0.09 -4.91
C PRO A 50 -4.25 0.97 -4.78
N CYS A 51 -5.45 0.40 -4.66
CA CYS A 51 -6.72 1.10 -4.44
C CYS A 51 -6.77 1.83 -3.10
N THR A 52 -6.21 1.23 -2.03
CA THR A 52 -6.11 1.88 -0.72
C THR A 52 -5.30 3.18 -0.77
N PHE A 53 -4.32 3.26 -1.69
CA PHE A 53 -3.50 4.45 -1.93
C PHE A 53 -3.81 5.14 -3.27
N ALA A 54 -4.98 4.93 -3.88
CA ALA A 54 -5.23 5.35 -5.28
C ALA A 54 -5.57 6.83 -5.49
N THR A 55 -6.16 7.50 -4.50
CA THR A 55 -6.69 8.86 -4.66
C THR A 55 -5.56 9.88 -4.87
N GLU A 56 -4.48 9.75 -4.10
CA GLU A 56 -3.26 10.55 -4.21
C GLU A 56 -2.04 9.69 -3.83
N PRO A 57 -1.55 8.85 -4.75
CA PRO A 57 -0.64 7.76 -4.41
C PRO A 57 0.71 8.23 -3.89
N ALA A 58 1.25 9.34 -4.37
CA ALA A 58 2.49 9.88 -3.83
C ALA A 58 2.28 10.46 -2.41
N PRO A 59 1.35 11.39 -2.18
CA PRO A 59 1.07 11.92 -0.85
C PRO A 59 0.64 10.87 0.19
N ALA A 60 -0.22 9.92 -0.16
CA ALA A 60 -0.74 8.92 0.77
C ALA A 60 0.36 7.94 1.24
N LYS A 61 1.24 7.51 0.34
CA LYS A 61 2.39 6.65 0.68
C LYS A 61 3.39 7.38 1.58
N VAL A 62 3.67 8.64 1.28
CA VAL A 62 4.57 9.48 2.09
C VAL A 62 3.99 9.71 3.48
N ALA A 63 2.70 10.08 3.58
CA ALA A 63 2.02 10.26 4.86
C ALA A 63 2.03 8.97 5.69
N PHE A 64 1.83 7.82 5.04
CA PHE A 64 1.93 6.52 5.70
C PHE A 64 3.30 6.29 6.33
N VAL A 65 4.39 6.48 5.55
CA VAL A 65 5.77 6.29 6.04
C VAL A 65 6.07 7.26 7.19
N ILE A 66 5.73 8.54 7.04
CA ILE A 66 5.94 9.57 8.05
C ILE A 66 5.24 9.22 9.37
N ASN A 67 4.00 8.74 9.31
CA ASN A 67 3.23 8.36 10.49
C ASN A 67 3.75 7.09 11.19
N HIS A 68 4.62 6.32 10.52
CA HIS A 68 5.27 5.15 11.10
C HIS A 68 6.67 5.44 11.65
N LEU A 69 7.15 6.70 11.56
CA LEU A 69 8.40 7.11 12.20
C LEU A 69 8.19 7.33 13.70
N THR A 70 9.10 6.77 14.50
CA THR A 70 9.10 6.86 15.97
C THR A 70 10.53 7.01 16.48
N GLY A 71 10.69 7.10 17.81
CA GLY A 71 12.02 7.15 18.44
C GLY A 71 12.91 8.24 17.85
N ARG A 72 14.11 7.85 17.40
CA ARG A 72 15.11 8.75 16.79
C ARG A 72 14.77 9.17 15.37
N ALA A 73 13.90 8.43 14.67
CA ALA A 73 13.42 8.81 13.34
C ALA A 73 12.26 9.81 13.38
N ARG A 74 11.61 9.98 14.54
CA ARG A 74 10.47 10.90 14.69
C ARG A 74 10.77 12.33 14.19
N PRO A 75 11.93 12.96 14.45
CA PRO A 75 12.22 14.31 13.97
C PRO A 75 12.38 14.45 12.46
N TRP A 76 12.42 13.35 11.68
CA TRP A 76 12.54 13.44 10.21
C TRP A 76 11.25 13.89 9.54
N ASN A 77 10.14 13.93 10.29
CA ASN A 77 8.87 14.47 9.82
C ASN A 77 8.69 15.98 10.09
N SER A 78 9.73 16.63 10.64
CA SER A 78 9.72 18.03 11.08
C SER A 78 10.25 18.98 10.02
#